data_AF-X0XDR2-F1
#
_entry.id   AF-X0XDR2-F1
#
_cell.length_a   1.000
_cell.length_b   1.000
_cell.length_c   1.000
_cell.angle_alpha   90.00
_cell.angle_beta   90.00
_cell.angle_gamma   90.00
#
_symmetry.space_group_name_H-M   'P 1'
#
loop_
_entity.id
_entity.type
_entity.pdbx_description
1 polymer ?
#
loop_
_entity_poly.entity_id
_entity_poly.type
_entity_poly.pdbx_seq_one_letter_code
_entity_poly.pdbx_strand_id
1 'polypeptide(L)' 'DTDINGKTDELDVTISGSGDFTGNKLKSENVSIDIYGSGNARVWATETLTVHIYGSGDVTYHSNPTVNSRVTGSGDIRHR' A
#
# COMPACT_ATOMS: atom_id res chain seq x y z
N ASP A 1 4.61 -13.64 3.88
CA ASP A 1 5.14 -12.84 2.77
C ASP A 1 4.54 -13.28 1.47
N THR A 2 4.01 -12.33 0.71
CA THR A 2 3.34 -12.56 -0.58
C THR A 2 4.00 -11.64 -1.62
N ASP A 3 4.53 -12.22 -2.70
CA ASP A 3 5.16 -11.52 -3.84
C ASP A 3 4.27 -11.73 -5.09
N ILE A 4 3.76 -10.64 -5.67
CA ILE A 4 2.87 -10.66 -6.83
C ILE A 4 3.46 -9.79 -7.95
N ASN A 5 3.36 -10.27 -9.19
CA ASN A 5 3.84 -9.57 -10.38
C ASN A 5 2.81 -9.58 -11.52
N GLY A 6 2.88 -8.58 -12.40
CA GLY A 6 1.98 -8.46 -13.55
C GLY A 6 1.37 -7.07 -13.70
N LYS A 7 0.16 -7.01 -14.24
CA LYS A 7 -0.65 -5.80 -14.35
C LYS A 7 -2.06 -6.07 -13.84
N THR A 8 -2.66 -5.11 -13.16
CA THR A 8 -4.06 -5.13 -12.74
C THR A 8 -4.62 -3.72 -12.80
N ASP A 9 -5.93 -3.59 -12.98
CA ASP A 9 -6.59 -2.28 -12.98
C ASP A 9 -6.86 -1.85 -11.53
N GLU A 10 -7.25 -2.80 -10.68
CA GLU A 10 -7.58 -2.58 -9.27
C GLU A 10 -6.79 -3.54 -8.37
N LEU A 11 -6.27 -3.02 -7.27
CA LEU A 11 -5.56 -3.78 -6.24
C LEU A 11 -6.03 -3.33 -4.85
N ASP A 12 -6.70 -4.23 -4.15
CA ASP A 12 -7.09 -4.05 -2.75
C ASP A 12 -6.21 -4.89 -1.83
N VAL A 13 -5.61 -4.24 -0.82
CA VAL A 13 -4.73 -4.89 0.15
C VAL A 13 -5.21 -4.57 1.56
N THR A 14 -5.60 -5.59 2.31
CA THR A 14 -5.89 -5.45 3.74
C THR A 14 -4.85 -6.22 4.55
N ILE A 15 -4.19 -5.53 5.48
CA ILE A 15 -3.20 -6.12 6.39
C ILE A 15 -3.75 -6.00 7.81
N SER A 16 -3.95 -7.14 8.47
CA SER A 16 -4.30 -7.20 9.89
C SER A 16 -3.16 -7.84 10.70
N GLY A 17 -2.66 -7.13 11.71
CA GLY A 17 -1.53 -7.55 12.54
C GLY A 17 -0.19 -7.03 12.04
N SER A 18 0.74 -7.94 11.75
CA SER A 18 2.15 -7.63 11.46
C SER A 18 2.63 -8.17 10.10
N GLY A 19 1.70 -8.49 9.21
CA GLY A 19 2.02 -9.06 7.89
C GLY A 19 2.62 -8.03 6.93
N ASP A 20 3.45 -8.50 6.01
CA ASP A 20 4.03 -7.66 4.95
C ASP A 20 3.49 -8.05 3.57
N PHE A 21 3.15 -7.03 2.76
CA PHE A 21 2.72 -7.19 1.38
C PHE A 21 3.76 -6.58 0.42
N THR A 22 4.17 -7.34 -0.60
CA THR A 22 5.11 -6.87 -1.64
C THR A 22 4.50 -7.04 -3.03
N GLY A 23 3.99 -5.94 -3.58
CA GLY A 23 3.44 -5.82 -4.93
C GLY A 23 4.20 -4.81 -5.79
N ASN A 24 5.49 -4.60 -5.53
CA ASN A 24 6.34 -3.66 -6.29
C ASN A 24 6.53 -4.07 -7.77
N LYS A 25 6.21 -5.30 -8.14
CA LYS A 25 6.24 -5.82 -9.52
C LYS A 25 4.84 -5.96 -10.13
N LEU A 26 3.79 -5.58 -9.40
CA LEU A 26 2.41 -5.60 -9.86
C LEU A 26 2.00 -4.16 -10.17
N LYS A 27 2.09 -3.79 -11.45
CA LYS A 27 1.66 -2.47 -11.91
C LYS A 27 0.14 -2.38 -11.80
N SER A 28 -0.34 -1.51 -10.92
CA SER A 28 -1.75 -1.36 -10.60
C SER A 28 -2.21 0.07 -10.91
N GLU A 29 -3.36 0.24 -11.56
CA GLU A 29 -3.86 1.59 -11.87
C GLU A 29 -4.43 2.26 -10.61
N ASN A 30 -5.35 1.57 -9.95
CA ASN A 30 -6.01 2.00 -8.72
C ASN A 30 -5.62 1.06 -7.58
N VAL A 31 -5.09 1.63 -6.48
CA VAL A 31 -4.64 0.85 -5.32
C VAL A 31 -5.32 1.35 -4.05
N SER A 32 -5.91 0.43 -3.29
CA SER A 32 -6.43 0.67 -1.95
C SER A 32 -5.70 -0.18 -0.93
N ILE A 33 -5.22 0.43 0.16
CA ILE A 33 -4.49 -0.25 1.22
C ILE A 33 -5.07 0.12 2.58
N ASP A 34 -5.50 -0.88 3.33
CA ASP A 34 -5.91 -0.74 4.72
C ASP A 34 -4.97 -1.55 5.63
N ILE A 35 -4.28 -0.87 6.55
CA ILE A 35 -3.38 -1.49 7.53
C ILE A 35 -3.96 -1.31 8.93
N TYR A 36 -4.19 -2.42 9.60
CA TYR A 36 -4.59 -2.49 11.01
C TYR A 36 -3.48 -3.17 11.81
N GLY A 37 -2.59 -2.40 12.44
CA GLY A 37 -1.46 -2.89 13.22
C GLY A 37 -0.12 -2.30 12.78
N SER A 38 0.88 -3.16 12.60
CA SER A 38 2.29 -2.79 12.37
C SER A 38 2.88 -3.43 11.09
N GLY A 39 2.01 -3.93 10.20
CA GLY A 39 2.43 -4.51 8.93
C GLY A 39 2.82 -3.45 7.90
N ASN A 40 3.55 -3.86 6.86
CA ASN A 40 4.03 -2.94 5.82
C ASN A 40 3.54 -3.32 4.43
N ALA A 41 3.33 -2.33 3.57
CA ALA A 41 2.95 -2.57 2.17
C ALA A 41 3.90 -1.87 1.20
N ARG A 42 4.29 -2.57 0.13
CA ARG A 42 5.02 -2.01 -1.00
C ARG A 42 4.22 -2.20 -2.27
N VAL A 43 3.83 -1.11 -2.94
CA VAL A 43 2.92 -1.17 -4.11
C VAL A 43 3.43 -0.34 -5.28
N TRP A 44 2.94 -0.66 -6.48
CA TRP A 44 3.12 0.16 -7.67
C TRP A 44 1.75 0.64 -8.15
N ALA A 45 1.41 1.89 -7.81
CA ALA A 45 0.16 2.56 -8.20
C ALA A 45 0.44 3.60 -9.29
N THR A 46 -0.32 3.60 -10.40
CA THR A 46 -0.08 4.55 -11.49
C THR A 46 -1.09 5.67 -11.63
N GLU A 47 -2.32 5.50 -11.17
CA GLU A 47 -3.35 6.54 -11.26
C GLU A 47 -3.78 7.04 -9.88
N THR A 48 -4.27 6.14 -9.02
CA THR A 48 -4.75 6.50 -7.68
C THR A 48 -4.17 5.57 -6.61
N LEU A 49 -3.92 6.14 -5.43
CA LEU A 49 -3.47 5.42 -4.26
C LEU A 49 -4.25 5.91 -3.03
N THR A 50 -5.11 5.05 -2.50
CA THR A 50 -5.82 5.27 -1.23
C THR A 50 -5.15 4.44 -0.14
N VAL A 51 -4.75 5.07 0.96
CA VAL A 51 -4.05 4.40 2.06
C VAL A 51 -4.65 4.81 3.41
N HIS A 52 -5.10 3.82 4.18
CA HIS A 52 -5.47 4.00 5.57
C HIS A 52 -4.58 3.17 6.49
N ILE A 53 -3.99 3.81 7.48
CA ILE A 53 -3.14 3.15 8.48
C ILE A 53 -3.72 3.41 9.86
N TYR A 54 -4.03 2.33 10.57
CA TYR A 54 -4.46 2.31 11.96
C TYR A 54 -3.39 1.57 12.78
N GLY A 55 -2.44 2.32 13.32
CA GLY A 55 -1.30 1.77 14.07
C GLY A 55 0.05 2.35 13.64
N SER A 56 1.04 1.48 13.44
CA SER A 56 2.44 1.84 13.21
C SER A 56 3.03 1.22 11.94
N GLY A 57 2.18 0.76 11.03
CA GLY A 57 2.61 0.20 9.74
C GLY A 57 3.09 1.27 8.75
N ASP A 58 3.92 0.87 7.80
CA ASP A 58 4.43 1.76 6.76
C ASP A 58 3.98 1.34 5.35
N VAL A 59 3.68 2.32 4.49
CA VAL A 59 3.42 2.10 3.07
C VAL A 59 4.50 2.76 2.23
N THR A 60 5.09 2.00 1.31
CA THR A 60 5.95 2.53 0.26
C THR A 60 5.28 2.34 -1.09
N TYR A 61 5.25 3.41 -1.89
CA TYR A 61 4.74 3.35 -3.25
C TYR A 61 5.72 3.99 -4.23
N HIS A 62 5.55 3.66 -5.51
CA HIS A 62 6.36 4.16 -6.61
C HIS A 62 5.45 4.63 -7.76
N SER A 63 5.98 5.48 -8.65
CA SER A 63 5.24 6.23 -9.68
C SER A 63 4.53 7.45 -9.10
N ASN A 64 3.79 8.21 -9.93
CA ASN A 64 3.20 9.48 -9.54
C ASN A 64 1.65 9.45 -9.53
N PRO A 65 1.01 8.61 -8.69
CA PRO A 65 -0.45 8.57 -8.57
C PRO A 65 -0.99 9.76 -7.79
N THR A 66 -2.30 9.99 -7.87
CA THR A 66 -3.03 10.85 -6.94
C THR A 66 -3.18 10.11 -5.60
N VAL A 67 -2.58 10.66 -4.54
CA VAL A 67 -2.54 10.01 -3.21
C VAL A 67 -3.61 10.59 -2.29
N ASN A 68 -4.46 9.70 -1.76
CA ASN A 68 -5.36 9.98 -0.65
C ASN A 68 -4.94 9.12 0.54
N SER A 69 -4.54 9.75 1.64
CA SER A 69 -3.98 9.02 2.76
C SER A 69 -4.51 9.49 4.11
N ARG A 70 -4.75 8.54 5.00
CA ARG A 70 -5.07 8.79 6.40
C ARG A 70 -4.25 7.89 7.31
N VAL A 71 -3.47 8.49 8.20
CA VAL A 71 -2.71 7.77 9.22
C VAL A 71 -3.25 8.12 10.60
N THR A 72 -3.62 7.09 11.36
CA THR A 72 -4.03 7.17 12.76
C THR A 72 -3.04 6.34 13.58
N GLY A 73 -2.06 7.01 14.20
CA GLY A 73 -1.00 6.37 14.97
C GLY A 73 0.37 6.92 14.60
N SER A 74 1.36 6.04 14.41
CA SER A 74 2.76 6.39 14.17
C SER A 74 3.33 5.86 12.86
N GLY A 75 2.48 5.32 11.97
CA GLY A 75 2.88 4.85 10.64
C GLY A 75 3.28 5.98 9.70
N ASP A 76 3.89 5.61 8.56
CA ASP A 76 4.37 6.55 7.56
C ASP A 76 4.04 6.08 6.12
N ILE A 77 3.95 7.03 5.19
CA ILE A 77 3.65 6.79 3.79
C ILE A 77 4.72 7.47 2.95
N ARG A 78 5.56 6.68 2.28
CA ARG A 78 6.75 7.17 1.56
C ARG A 78 6.65 6.88 0.07
N HIS A 79 6.98 7.90 -0.72
CA HIS A 79 7.24 7.77 -2.16
C HIS A 79 8.71 7.39 -2.39
N ARG A 80 8.98 6.44 -3.29
CA ARG A 80 10.34 5.97 -3.58
C ARG A 80 10.65 5.97 -5.07
#